data_AF-A0A6G3SM08-F1
#
_entry.id   AF-A0A6G3SM08-F1
#
_cell.length_a   1.000
_cell.length_b   1.000
_cell.length_c   1.000
_cell.angle_alpha   90.00
_cell.angle_beta   90.00
_cell.angle_gamma   90.00
#
_symmetry.space_group_name_H-M   'P 1'
#
loop_
_entity.id
_entity.type
_entity.pdbx_description
1 polymer ?
#
loop_
_entity_poly.entity_id
_entity_poly.type
_entity_poly.pdbx_seq_one_letter_code
_entity_poly.pdbx_strand_id
1 'polypeptide(L)'
;MPDRSNALTRLVQEHVGAGRKLTIRDFAEAAVDPASGTSISKSTAGNLVKGHSIKISKEVLGAIAAGLGVPLAQVQLAAMRQYVGVVVDDPFGTDPGDDDTVVRVAHDPERTAEDMPAVRAFVERPNPAE
;
A
#
# COMPACT_ATOMS: atom_id res chain seq x y z
N MET A 1 20.50 -8.01 1.32
CA MET A 1 19.09 -7.96 1.76
C MET A 1 18.24 -7.56 0.58
N PRO A 2 17.08 -8.18 0.30
CA PRO A 2 16.26 -7.77 -0.83
C PRO A 2 15.81 -6.33 -0.61
N ASP A 3 16.11 -5.49 -1.58
CA ASP A 3 15.90 -4.05 -1.59
C ASP A 3 14.47 -3.71 -1.12
N ARG A 4 14.37 -3.19 0.11
CA ARG A 4 13.09 -2.89 0.78
C ARG A 4 12.46 -1.61 0.23
N SER A 5 13.22 -0.82 -0.53
CA SER A 5 12.84 0.47 -1.12
C SER A 5 11.89 0.37 -2.33
N ASN A 6 11.42 -0.83 -2.69
CA ASN A 6 10.68 -1.08 -3.93
C ASN A 6 9.30 -1.73 -3.71
N ALA A 7 8.64 -1.48 -2.57
CA ALA A 7 7.38 -2.14 -2.22
C ALA A 7 6.24 -1.88 -3.23
N LEU A 8 5.99 -0.62 -3.59
CA LEU A 8 5.01 -0.25 -4.63
C LEU A 8 5.44 -0.78 -6.00
N THR A 9 6.73 -0.68 -6.32
CA THR A 9 7.30 -1.23 -7.56
C THR A 9 7.04 -2.72 -7.70
N ARG A 10 7.25 -3.51 -6.63
CA ARG A 10 6.98 -4.96 -6.63
C ARG A 10 5.50 -5.25 -6.84
N LEU A 11 4.61 -4.56 -6.12
CA LEU A 11 3.17 -4.70 -6.29
C LEU A 11 2.76 -4.48 -7.75
N VAL A 12 3.33 -3.47 -8.41
CA VAL A 12 3.08 -3.21 -9.84
C VAL A 12 3.67 -4.33 -10.71
N GLN A 13 4.89 -4.79 -10.45
CA GLN A 13 5.57 -5.85 -11.22
C GLN A 13 4.91 -7.24 -11.13
N GLU A 14 4.15 -7.50 -10.06
CA GLU A 14 3.33 -8.71 -9.92
C GLU A 14 2.22 -8.77 -10.97
N HIS A 15 1.73 -7.60 -11.41
CA HIS A 15 0.58 -7.46 -12.29
C HIS A 15 0.95 -7.00 -13.70
N VAL A 16 2.01 -6.21 -13.85
CA VAL A 16 2.34 -5.45 -15.06
C VAL A 16 3.74 -5.79 -15.57
N GLY A 17 3.86 -6.12 -16.86
CA GLY A 17 5.14 -6.38 -17.52
C GLY A 17 5.12 -7.58 -18.47
N ALA A 18 6.31 -7.96 -18.97
CA ALA A 18 6.44 -9.11 -19.86
C ALA A 18 6.02 -10.41 -19.15
N GLY A 19 5.10 -11.17 -19.75
CA GLY A 19 4.56 -12.40 -19.17
C GLY A 19 3.62 -12.19 -17.97
N ARG A 20 3.14 -10.96 -17.72
CA ARG A 20 2.16 -10.65 -16.68
C ARG A 20 0.77 -10.42 -17.26
N LYS A 21 -0.22 -10.28 -16.37
CA LYS A 21 -1.63 -10.08 -16.72
C LYS A 21 -1.85 -8.82 -17.56
N LEU A 22 -1.13 -7.75 -17.25
CA LEU A 22 -1.26 -6.45 -17.91
C LEU A 22 0.04 -6.07 -18.62
N THR A 23 -0.07 -5.54 -19.84
CA THR A 23 1.05 -4.80 -20.42
C THR A 23 1.15 -3.42 -19.76
N ILE A 24 2.31 -2.76 -19.90
CA ILE A 24 2.47 -1.36 -19.45
C ILE A 24 1.42 -0.45 -20.11
N ARG A 25 1.04 -0.75 -21.36
CA ARG A 25 0.03 0.00 -22.10
C ARG A 25 -1.34 -0.19 -21.47
N ASP A 26 -1.77 -1.44 -21.28
CA ASP A 26 -3.10 -1.74 -20.73
C ASP A 26 -3.25 -1.19 -19.31
N PHE A 27 -2.18 -1.30 -18.51
CA PHE A 27 -2.14 -0.70 -17.18
C PHE A 27 -2.31 0.81 -17.23
N ALA A 28 -1.57 1.52 -18.09
CA ALA A 28 -1.69 2.97 -18.21
C ALA A 28 -3.07 3.42 -18.73
N GLU A 29 -3.68 2.66 -19.64
CA GLU A 29 -5.02 2.95 -20.17
C GLU A 29 -6.11 2.73 -19.10
N ALA A 30 -5.97 1.73 -18.25
CA ALA A 30 -6.92 1.44 -17.16
C ALA A 30 -6.69 2.29 -15.90
N ALA A 31 -5.50 2.87 -15.73
CA ALA A 31 -5.12 3.58 -14.52
C ALA A 31 -5.68 5.00 -14.47
N VAL A 32 -6.96 5.09 -14.11
CA VAL A 32 -7.72 6.33 -13.92
C VAL A 32 -8.36 6.31 -12.53
N ASP A 33 -8.09 7.32 -11.72
CA ASP A 33 -8.68 7.47 -10.39
C ASP A 33 -10.19 7.71 -10.51
N PRO A 34 -11.04 6.85 -9.95
CA PRO A 34 -12.48 6.96 -10.11
C PRO A 34 -13.09 8.21 -9.45
N ALA A 35 -12.40 8.79 -8.46
CA ALA A 35 -12.90 9.97 -7.74
C ALA A 35 -12.58 11.29 -8.47
N SER A 36 -11.37 11.44 -9.00
CA SER A 36 -10.91 12.68 -9.62
C SER A 36 -10.79 12.65 -11.14
N GLY A 37 -10.83 11.47 -11.77
CA GLY A 37 -10.52 11.27 -13.19
C GLY A 37 -9.04 11.42 -13.52
N THR A 38 -8.16 11.57 -12.53
CA THR A 38 -6.71 11.67 -12.74
C THR A 38 -6.19 10.36 -13.32
N SER A 39 -5.47 10.43 -14.44
CA SER A 39 -4.81 9.27 -15.05
C SER A 39 -3.29 9.34 -14.91
N ILE A 40 -2.63 8.19 -15.02
CA ILE A 40 -1.17 8.14 -15.15
C ILE A 40 -0.74 7.98 -16.61
N SER A 41 0.33 8.66 -16.99
CA SER A 41 0.88 8.50 -18.34
C SER A 41 1.53 7.14 -18.53
N LYS A 42 1.67 6.69 -19.79
CA LYS A 42 2.47 5.49 -20.14
C LYS A 42 3.92 5.58 -19.65
N SER A 43 4.49 6.78 -19.60
CA SER A 43 5.84 7.01 -19.06
C SER A 43 5.86 6.78 -17.54
N THR A 44 4.87 7.31 -16.82
CA THR A 44 4.69 7.08 -15.38
C THR A 44 4.52 5.60 -15.05
N ALA A 45 3.68 4.89 -15.82
CA ALA A 45 3.51 3.44 -15.71
C ALA A 45 4.84 2.69 -15.96
N GLY A 46 5.60 3.09 -16.98
CA GLY A 46 6.92 2.52 -17.25
C GLY A 46 7.93 2.78 -16.12
N ASN A 47 7.89 3.96 -15.51
CA ASN A 47 8.73 4.31 -14.37
C ASN A 47 8.38 3.47 -13.13
N LEU A 48 7.08 3.27 -12.85
CA LEU A 48 6.63 2.40 -11.76
C LEU A 48 7.15 0.97 -11.91
N VAL A 49 7.03 0.38 -13.10
CA VAL A 49 7.52 -0.98 -13.39
C VAL A 49 9.05 -1.07 -13.26
N LYS A 50 9.78 0.00 -13.60
CA LYS A 50 11.25 0.03 -13.52
C LYS A 50 11.78 0.39 -12.12
N GLY A 51 10.92 0.79 -11.19
CA GLY A 51 11.35 1.27 -9.88
C GLY A 51 11.91 2.69 -9.87
N HIS A 52 11.63 3.48 -10.91
CA HIS A 52 11.99 4.90 -10.90
C HIS A 52 11.04 5.69 -10.00
N SER A 53 11.58 6.69 -9.31
CA SER A 53 10.79 7.63 -8.51
C SER A 53 9.74 8.34 -9.36
N ILE A 54 8.52 8.43 -8.84
CA ILE A 54 7.43 9.21 -9.41
C ILE A 54 6.87 10.15 -8.35
N LYS A 55 6.22 11.22 -8.80
CA LYS A 55 5.45 12.07 -7.89
C LYS A 55 4.18 11.31 -7.47
N ILE A 56 4.08 11.04 -6.17
CA ILE A 56 2.89 10.43 -5.58
C ILE A 56 1.93 11.50 -5.09
N SER A 57 0.65 11.29 -5.37
CA SER A 57 -0.47 12.00 -4.75
C SER A 57 -1.58 10.98 -4.44
N LYS A 58 -2.61 11.41 -3.69
CA LYS A 58 -3.77 10.56 -3.39
C LYS A 58 -4.43 10.05 -4.69
N GLU A 59 -4.58 10.92 -5.67
CA GLU A 59 -5.21 10.64 -6.96
C GLU A 59 -4.34 9.67 -7.78
N VAL A 60 -3.01 9.83 -7.77
CA VAL A 60 -2.10 8.89 -8.44
C VAL A 60 -2.20 7.49 -7.83
N LEU A 61 -2.31 7.37 -6.50
CA LEU A 61 -2.51 6.06 -5.84
C LEU A 61 -3.87 5.46 -6.19
N GLY A 62 -4.92 6.28 -6.28
CA GLY A 62 -6.25 5.88 -6.77
C GLY A 62 -6.20 5.34 -8.19
N ALA A 63 -5.52 6.04 -9.09
CA ALA A 63 -5.33 5.61 -10.47
C ALA A 63 -4.54 4.30 -10.58
N ILE A 64 -3.48 4.13 -9.80
CA ILE A 64 -2.72 2.88 -9.75
C ILE A 64 -3.62 1.73 -9.25
N ALA A 65 -4.38 1.93 -8.18
CA ALA A 65 -5.28 0.92 -7.64
C ALA A 65 -6.33 0.47 -8.67
N ALA A 66 -6.95 1.44 -9.36
CA ALA A 66 -7.91 1.17 -10.43
C ALA A 66 -7.27 0.40 -11.60
N GLY A 67 -6.09 0.83 -12.05
CA GLY A 67 -5.38 0.18 -13.17
C GLY A 67 -4.90 -1.24 -12.85
N LEU A 68 -4.58 -1.53 -11.59
CA LEU A 68 -4.21 -2.87 -11.13
C LEU A 68 -5.43 -3.75 -10.83
N GLY A 69 -6.59 -3.14 -10.55
CA GLY A 69 -7.79 -3.84 -10.08
C GLY A 69 -7.64 -4.35 -8.64
N VAL A 70 -6.95 -3.60 -7.78
CA VAL A 70 -6.66 -3.96 -6.38
C VAL A 70 -7.19 -2.89 -5.42
N PRO A 71 -7.41 -3.21 -4.13
CA PRO A 71 -7.85 -2.23 -3.14
C PRO A 71 -6.87 -1.06 -2.99
N LEU A 72 -7.38 0.18 -2.91
CA LEU A 72 -6.56 1.38 -2.70
C LEU A 72 -5.66 1.27 -1.46
N ALA A 73 -6.18 0.68 -0.38
CA ALA A 73 -5.42 0.46 0.84
C ALA A 73 -4.13 -0.33 0.59
N GLN A 74 -4.15 -1.35 -0.27
CA GLN A 74 -2.96 -2.15 -0.59
C GLN A 74 -1.88 -1.32 -1.30
N VAL A 75 -2.28 -0.45 -2.23
CA VAL A 75 -1.39 0.46 -2.94
C VAL A 75 -0.81 1.52 -2.00
N GLN A 76 -1.65 2.07 -1.11
CA GLN A 76 -1.24 3.05 -0.10
C GLN A 76 -0.21 2.47 0.87
N LEU A 77 -0.43 1.25 1.38
CA LEU A 77 0.51 0.55 2.25
C LEU A 77 1.86 0.33 1.55
N ALA A 78 1.83 -0.13 0.29
CA ALA A 78 3.04 -0.32 -0.49
C ALA A 78 3.78 1.00 -0.75
N ALA A 79 3.05 2.10 -1.01
CA ALA A 79 3.63 3.42 -1.20
C ALA A 79 4.22 3.99 0.11
N MET A 80 3.55 3.84 1.26
CA MET A 80 4.08 4.23 2.56
C MET A 80 5.39 3.51 2.86
N ARG A 81 5.44 2.20 2.62
CA ARG A 81 6.65 1.41 2.81
C ARG A 81 7.80 1.85 1.90
N GLN A 82 7.51 2.13 0.63
CA GLN A 82 8.53 2.52 -0.36
C GLN A 82 9.06 3.94 -0.16
N TYR A 83 8.18 4.94 0.01
CA TYR A 83 8.58 6.34 0.00
C TYR A 83 8.80 6.94 1.40
N VAL A 84 8.15 6.39 2.42
CA VAL A 84 8.25 6.87 3.81
C VAL A 84 9.10 5.93 4.65
N GLY A 85 9.22 4.65 4.26
CA GLY A 85 10.00 3.65 5.00
C GLY A 85 9.28 3.09 6.22
N VAL A 86 7.96 3.26 6.32
CA VAL A 86 7.15 2.86 7.47
C VAL A 86 6.29 1.66 7.10
N VAL A 87 6.16 0.69 8.00
CA VAL A 87 5.22 -0.44 7.88
C VAL A 87 3.94 -0.10 8.62
N VAL A 88 2.80 -0.44 8.03
CA VAL A 88 1.49 -0.29 8.67
C VAL A 88 0.79 -1.63 8.62
N ASP A 89 0.69 -2.28 9.77
CA ASP A 89 0.01 -3.57 9.93
C ASP A 89 -0.64 -3.66 11.32
N ASP A 90 -1.19 -4.84 11.64
CA ASP A 90 -1.52 -5.18 13.01
C ASP A 90 -0.35 -5.98 13.60
N PRO A 91 0.53 -5.35 14.40
CA PRO A 91 1.70 -6.00 14.95
C PRO A 91 1.33 -7.06 16.01
N PHE A 92 0.09 -7.07 16.49
CA PHE A 92 -0.37 -7.98 17.54
C PHE A 92 -1.14 -9.19 17.01
N GLY A 93 -1.38 -9.25 15.70
CA GLY A 93 -2.08 -10.37 15.07
C GLY A 93 -3.47 -10.59 15.63
N THR A 94 -4.19 -9.50 15.91
CA THR A 94 -5.54 -9.53 16.45
C THR A 94 -6.43 -10.30 15.50
N ASP A 95 -7.17 -11.28 16.02
CA ASP A 95 -8.15 -11.99 15.21
C ASP A 95 -9.14 -10.96 14.65
N PRO A 96 -9.47 -11.03 13.35
CA PRO A 96 -10.55 -10.23 12.79
C PRO A 96 -11.86 -10.70 13.45
N GLY A 97 -12.22 -10.06 14.56
CA GLY A 97 -13.47 -10.29 15.25
C GLY A 97 -14.65 -9.78 14.44
N ASP A 98 -15.83 -10.32 14.72
CA ASP A 98 -17.12 -9.93 14.12
C ASP A 98 -17.54 -8.45 14.43
N ASP A 99 -16.75 -7.69 15.20
CA ASP A 99 -17.01 -6.29 15.53
C ASP A 99 -16.02 -5.31 14.85
N ASP A 100 -16.60 -4.27 14.25
CA ASP A 100 -16.12 -3.35 13.20
C ASP A 100 -14.81 -2.54 13.43
N THR A 101 -14.04 -2.77 14.50
CA THR A 101 -12.89 -1.92 14.84
C THR A 101 -11.55 -2.59 14.55
N VAL A 102 -10.94 -2.23 13.40
CA VAL A 102 -9.58 -2.66 13.04
C VAL A 102 -8.56 -1.60 13.43
N VAL A 103 -7.71 -1.89 14.43
CA VAL A 103 -6.57 -1.02 14.77
C VAL A 103 -5.36 -1.39 13.91
N ARG A 104 -4.79 -0.42 13.18
CA ARG A 104 -3.54 -0.58 12.44
C ARG A 104 -2.50 0.40 12.94
N VAL A 105 -1.26 -0.07 13.12
CA VAL A 105 -0.17 0.69 13.72
C VAL A 105 0.88 0.98 12.65
N ALA A 106 1.22 2.25 12.47
CA ALA A 106 2.34 2.66 11.64
C ALA A 106 3.63 2.69 12.47
N HIS A 107 4.65 1.93 12.09
CA HIS A 107 5.90 1.83 12.83
C HIS A 107 7.13 1.65 11.94
N ASP A 108 8.31 1.88 12.53
CA ASP A 108 9.59 1.56 11.91
C ASP A 108 9.67 0.06 11.59
N PRO A 109 10.13 -0.36 10.41
CA PRO A 109 10.19 -1.76 10.02
C PRO A 109 11.06 -2.65 10.93
N GLU A 110 11.96 -2.09 11.72
CA GLU A 110 12.84 -2.81 12.63
C GLU A 110 12.21 -3.03 14.01
N ARG A 111 11.06 -2.39 14.28
CA ARG A 111 10.33 -2.56 15.54
C ARG A 111 9.32 -3.70 15.45
N THR A 112 9.30 -4.50 16.51
CA THR A 112 8.35 -5.60 16.74
C THR A 112 7.28 -5.18 17.75
N ALA A 113 6.28 -6.03 17.95
CA ALA A 113 5.24 -5.84 18.98
C ALA A 113 5.81 -5.70 20.40
N GLU A 114 6.93 -6.36 20.69
CA GLU A 114 7.63 -6.29 21.99
C GLU A 114 8.23 -4.89 22.23
N ASP A 115 8.60 -4.19 21.17
CA ASP A 115 9.14 -2.82 21.22
C ASP A 115 8.05 -1.74 21.41
N MET A 116 6.78 -2.14 21.50
CA MET A 116 5.61 -1.24 21.52
C MET A 116 4.64 -1.48 22.71
N PRO A 117 5.11 -1.54 23.97
CA PRO A 117 4.28 -1.92 25.13
C PRO A 117 3.12 -0.95 25.40
N ALA A 118 3.31 0.35 25.15
CA ALA A 118 2.25 1.34 25.32
C ALA A 118 1.12 1.18 24.28
N VAL A 119 1.46 0.78 23.06
CA VAL A 119 0.48 0.52 21.99
C VAL A 119 -0.33 -0.73 22.33
N ARG A 120 0.35 -1.79 22.80
CA ARG A 120 -0.31 -3.01 23.30
C ARG A 120 -1.34 -2.70 24.38
N ALA A 121 -0.94 -1.95 25.40
CA ALA A 121 -1.83 -1.57 26.50
C ALA A 121 -3.04 -0.71 26.04
N PHE A 122 -2.89 0.04 24.94
CA PHE A 122 -4.00 0.79 24.35
C PHE A 122 -4.97 -0.11 23.59
N VAL A 123 -4.48 -1.07 22.81
CA VAL A 123 -5.31 -1.99 22.02
C VAL A 123 -6.04 -3.01 22.91
N GLU A 124 -5.37 -3.52 23.94
CA GLU A 124 -5.94 -4.51 24.87
C GLU A 124 -6.85 -3.87 25.93
N ARG A 125 -6.98 -2.53 25.93
CA ARG A 125 -7.86 -1.84 26.87
C ARG A 125 -9.32 -2.18 26.54
N PRO A 126 -10.10 -2.72 27.48
CA PRO A 126 -11.52 -2.97 27.25
C PRO A 126 -12.22 -1.65 26.95
N ASN A 127 -12.99 -1.62 25.87
CA ASN A 127 -13.81 -0.46 25.53
C ASN A 127 -14.77 -0.21 26.71
N PRO A 128 -14.83 1.00 27.31
CA PRO A 128 -15.83 1.27 28.33
C PRO A 128 -17.21 1.01 27.71
N ALA A 129 -17.97 0.09 28.31
CA ALA A 129 -19.34 -0.18 27.88
C ALA A 129 -20.12 1.14 27.89
N GLU A 130 -20.64 1.54 26.74
CA GLU A 130 -21.63 2.63 26.61
C GLU A 130 -22.98 2.23 27.21
#